data_AF-A0A954C0T8-F1
#
_entry.id   AF-A0A954C0T8-F1
#
_cell.length_a   1.000
_cell.length_b   1.000
_cell.length_c   1.000
_cell.angle_alpha   90.00
_cell.angle_beta   90.00
_cell.angle_gamma   90.00
#
_symmetry.space_group_name_H-M   'P 1'
#
loop_
_entity.id
_entity.type
_entity.pdbx_description
1 polymer ?
#
loop_
_entity_poly.entity_id
_entity_poly.type
_entity_poly.pdbx_seq_one_letter_code
_entity_poly.pdbx_strand_id
1 'polypeptide(L)'
;MDVIYTVEGYYDGWRSGACTLENTPMFYESTWEDLVDGPDGEPLPHRYLLAPMSTEVLGLVLESDAIWQRWGGKLHAGPAVDASNPGLADDRRRQKELDEVIRPHWESAEWCRYVELEQSGGLKDPPKNGLFWVQWKEFDFPSQERFGELWANRQYNS
;
A
#
# COMPACT_ATOMS: atom_id res chain seq x y z
N MET A 1 1.60 -12.90 -13.59
CA MET A 1 2.57 -12.59 -12.54
C MET A 1 2.17 -11.24 -12.01
N ASP A 2 1.94 -11.14 -10.72
CA ASP A 2 1.36 -9.93 -10.13
C ASP A 2 2.43 -8.93 -9.75
N VAL A 3 2.01 -7.67 -9.64
CA VAL A 3 2.89 -6.52 -9.52
C VAL A 3 2.49 -5.65 -8.34
N ILE A 4 3.44 -5.25 -7.49
CA ILE A 4 3.25 -4.09 -6.59
C ILE A 4 3.74 -2.85 -7.34
N TYR A 5 2.86 -1.86 -7.45
CA TYR A 5 3.11 -0.60 -8.16
C TYR A 5 3.63 0.49 -7.25
N THR A 6 3.00 0.67 -6.09
CA THR A 6 3.32 1.73 -5.15
C THR A 6 3.48 1.16 -3.75
N VAL A 7 4.33 1.78 -2.94
CA VAL A 7 4.54 1.42 -1.53
C VAL A 7 4.33 2.68 -0.70
N GLU A 8 3.17 2.77 -0.09
CA GLU A 8 2.82 3.80 0.88
C GLU A 8 3.16 3.28 2.30
N GLY A 9 3.79 4.12 3.14
CA GLY A 9 4.23 3.72 4.49
C GLY A 9 5.70 3.26 4.59
N TYR A 10 6.63 4.06 4.08
CA TYR A 10 8.07 3.77 3.94
C TYR A 10 8.79 3.26 5.20
N TYR A 11 8.37 3.66 6.41
CA TYR A 11 9.10 3.34 7.64
C TYR A 11 9.00 1.86 8.05
N ASP A 12 7.92 1.18 7.64
CA ASP A 12 7.61 -0.18 8.12
C ASP A 12 7.45 -1.21 6.98
N GLY A 13 7.84 -0.87 5.75
CA GLY A 13 7.79 -1.77 4.60
C GLY A 13 6.53 -1.60 3.73
N TRP A 14 6.08 -2.68 3.09
CA TRP A 14 4.88 -2.67 2.24
C TRP A 14 3.65 -2.63 3.14
N ARG A 15 3.23 -1.43 3.57
CA ARG A 15 2.08 -1.30 4.48
C ARG A 15 0.79 -1.02 3.75
N SER A 16 0.84 -0.23 2.70
CA SER A 16 -0.30 0.02 1.84
C SER A 16 0.14 0.41 0.45
N GLY A 17 -0.76 0.38 -0.53
CA GLY A 17 -0.48 0.89 -1.87
C GLY A 17 -1.37 0.25 -2.94
N ALA A 18 -0.86 0.25 -4.16
CA ALA A 18 -1.50 -0.37 -5.32
C ALA A 18 -0.70 -1.57 -5.83
N CYS A 19 -1.41 -2.62 -6.21
CA CYS A 19 -0.85 -3.82 -6.83
C CYS A 19 -1.78 -4.39 -7.90
N THR A 20 -1.41 -5.54 -8.46
CA THR A 20 -2.33 -6.42 -9.18
C THR A 20 -2.56 -7.71 -8.40
N LEU A 21 -3.74 -8.31 -8.60
CA LEU A 21 -4.03 -9.72 -8.32
C LEU A 21 -4.65 -10.31 -9.57
N GLU A 22 -4.04 -11.34 -10.14
CA GLU A 22 -4.48 -11.96 -11.40
C GLU A 22 -4.63 -10.94 -12.56
N ASN A 23 -3.74 -9.93 -12.59
CA ASN A 23 -3.79 -8.76 -13.49
C ASN A 23 -4.95 -7.77 -13.25
N THR A 24 -5.71 -7.93 -12.18
CA THR A 24 -6.72 -6.94 -11.76
C THR A 24 -6.08 -5.92 -10.83
N PRO A 25 -6.22 -4.60 -11.07
CA PRO A 25 -5.74 -3.58 -10.14
C PRO A 25 -6.42 -3.67 -8.77
N MET A 26 -5.62 -3.67 -7.71
CA MET A 26 -6.08 -3.75 -6.33
C MET A 26 -5.38 -2.72 -5.46
N PHE A 27 -6.11 -2.12 -4.51
CA PHE A 27 -5.50 -1.57 -3.32
C PHE A 27 -5.03 -2.74 -2.45
N TYR A 28 -3.93 -2.56 -1.73
CA TYR A 28 -3.50 -3.50 -0.70
C TYR A 28 -3.24 -2.79 0.62
N GLU A 29 -3.53 -3.44 1.74
CA GLU A 29 -3.21 -2.94 3.08
C GLU A 29 -2.77 -4.09 4.00
N SER A 30 -1.64 -3.91 4.68
CA SER A 30 -1.10 -4.84 5.67
C SER A 30 -2.03 -4.97 6.87
N THR A 31 -2.23 -6.19 7.36
CA THR A 31 -3.01 -6.46 8.57
C THR A 31 -2.24 -6.27 9.88
N TRP A 32 -0.93 -5.99 9.80
CA TRP A 32 -0.03 -5.77 10.94
C TRP A 32 0.16 -6.99 11.85
N GLU A 33 -0.29 -8.17 11.41
CA GLU A 33 -0.10 -9.42 12.16
C GLU A 33 1.37 -9.84 12.24
N ASP A 34 2.21 -9.37 11.31
CA ASP A 34 3.66 -9.58 11.32
C ASP A 34 4.38 -8.91 12.52
N LEU A 35 3.71 -7.96 13.20
CA LEU A 35 4.21 -7.36 14.44
C LEU A 35 3.91 -8.19 15.69
N VAL A 36 3.21 -9.32 15.54
CA VAL A 36 2.86 -10.23 16.64
C VAL A 36 3.71 -11.49 16.52
N ASP A 37 4.35 -11.88 17.62
CA ASP A 37 5.07 -13.15 17.70
C ASP A 37 4.09 -14.31 17.52
N GLY A 38 4.41 -15.21 16.60
CA GLY A 38 3.67 -16.44 16.38
C GLY A 38 3.74 -17.40 17.59
N PRO A 39 2.99 -18.51 17.55
CA PRO A 39 2.95 -19.50 18.65
C PRO A 39 4.33 -20.01 19.10
N ASP A 40 5.30 -19.99 18.19
CA ASP A 40 6.65 -20.50 18.40
C ASP A 40 7.70 -19.37 18.55
N GLY A 41 7.26 -18.11 18.67
CA GLY A 41 8.15 -16.94 18.74
C GLY A 41 8.72 -16.48 17.39
N GLU A 42 8.28 -17.10 16.29
CA GLU A 42 8.63 -16.70 14.93
C GLU A 42 7.65 -15.63 14.42
N PRO A 43 8.11 -14.65 13.61
CA PRO A 43 7.23 -13.65 13.02
C PRO A 43 6.14 -14.31 12.16
N LEU A 44 4.91 -13.83 12.27
CA LEU A 44 3.86 -14.23 11.34
C LEU A 44 4.16 -13.71 9.92
N PRO A 45 3.73 -14.45 8.88
CA PRO A 45 3.90 -14.00 7.50
C PRO A 45 3.14 -12.69 7.25
N HIS A 46 3.64 -11.88 6.32
CA HIS A 46 2.96 -10.64 5.92
C HIS A 46 1.64 -10.97 5.22
N ARG A 47 0.55 -10.50 5.83
CA ARG A 47 -0.81 -10.70 5.35
C ARG A 47 -1.43 -9.37 4.97
N TYR A 48 -2.23 -9.40 3.91
CA TYR A 48 -2.77 -8.22 3.25
C TYR A 48 -4.25 -8.38 2.95
N LEU A 49 -4.96 -7.28 3.10
CA LEU A 49 -6.27 -7.07 2.53
C LEU A 49 -6.12 -6.51 1.14
N LEU A 50 -6.95 -6.96 0.21
CA LEU A 50 -7.05 -6.37 -1.11
C LEU A 50 -8.47 -5.90 -1.41
N ALA A 51 -8.57 -4.76 -2.08
CA ALA A 51 -9.82 -4.23 -2.62
C ALA A 51 -9.65 -3.85 -4.09
N PRO A 52 -10.58 -4.21 -4.98
CA PRO A 52 -10.45 -3.90 -6.39
C PRO A 52 -10.50 -2.39 -6.64
N MET A 53 -9.72 -1.92 -7.61
CA MET A 53 -9.79 -0.55 -8.10
C MET A 53 -9.94 -0.54 -9.63
N SER A 54 -10.44 0.57 -10.18
CA SER A 54 -10.49 0.73 -11.63
C SER A 54 -9.12 1.09 -12.20
N THR A 55 -8.91 0.88 -13.49
CA THR A 55 -7.67 1.27 -14.18
C THR A 55 -7.46 2.79 -14.15
N GLU A 56 -8.55 3.57 -14.17
CA GLU A 56 -8.49 5.02 -14.03
C GLU A 56 -7.97 5.42 -12.64
N VAL A 57 -8.47 4.77 -11.57
CA VAL A 57 -7.99 5.01 -10.21
C VAL A 57 -6.52 4.62 -10.08
N LEU A 58 -6.11 3.48 -10.64
CA LEU A 58 -4.69 3.09 -10.68
C LEU A 58 -3.83 4.16 -11.35
N GLY A 59 -4.29 4.74 -12.47
CA GLY A 59 -3.59 5.83 -13.15
C GLY A 59 -3.36 7.05 -12.25
N LEU A 60 -4.36 7.42 -11.43
CA LEU A 60 -4.26 8.52 -10.48
C LEU A 60 -3.28 8.19 -9.33
N VAL A 61 -3.32 6.96 -8.81
CA VAL A 61 -2.40 6.50 -7.77
C VAL A 61 -0.95 6.52 -8.26
N LEU A 62 -0.71 6.05 -9.49
CA LEU A 62 0.62 6.10 -10.11
C LEU A 62 1.10 7.55 -10.35
N GLU A 63 0.19 8.47 -10.68
CA GLU A 63 0.53 9.89 -10.80
C GLU A 63 0.92 10.50 -9.46
N SER A 64 0.16 10.18 -8.40
CA SER A 64 0.42 10.60 -7.02
C SER A 64 1.79 10.09 -6.54
N ASP A 65 2.07 8.79 -6.75
CA ASP A 65 3.39 8.22 -6.44
C ASP A 65 4.50 8.96 -7.22
N ALA A 66 4.32 9.22 -8.52
CA ALA A 66 5.32 9.95 -9.30
C ALA A 66 5.62 11.36 -8.74
N ILE A 67 4.63 12.06 -8.19
CA ILE A 67 4.83 13.35 -7.48
C ILE A 67 5.64 13.12 -6.21
N TRP A 68 5.23 12.15 -5.40
CA TRP A 68 5.93 11.76 -4.17
C TRP A 68 7.40 11.44 -4.44
N GLN A 69 7.69 10.69 -5.51
CA GLN A 69 9.03 10.33 -5.92
C GLN A 69 9.89 11.53 -6.30
N ARG A 70 9.33 12.50 -7.04
CA ARG A 70 10.03 13.75 -7.37
C ARG A 70 10.37 14.54 -6.11
N TRP A 71 9.41 14.67 -5.20
CA TRP A 71 9.61 15.34 -3.92
C TRP A 71 10.66 14.63 -3.06
N GLY A 72 10.56 13.31 -2.89
CA GLY A 72 11.48 12.49 -2.12
C GLY A 72 12.91 12.54 -2.67
N GLY A 73 13.07 12.49 -3.99
CA GLY A 73 14.37 12.65 -4.65
C GLY A 73 15.01 14.02 -4.39
N LYS A 74 14.21 15.10 -4.38
CA LYS A 74 14.69 16.46 -4.07
C LYS A 74 15.00 16.64 -2.58
N LEU A 75 14.18 16.08 -1.69
CA LEU A 75 14.41 16.11 -0.25
C LEU A 75 15.75 15.47 0.12
N HIS A 76 16.07 14.31 -0.48
CA HIS A 76 17.35 13.64 -0.28
C HIS A 76 18.55 14.41 -0.89
N ALA A 77 18.31 15.27 -1.90
CA ALA A 77 19.35 16.03 -2.59
C ALA A 77 19.77 17.32 -1.86
N GLY A 78 19.02 17.79 -0.85
CA GLY A 78 19.45 18.92 -0.01
C GLY A 78 18.32 19.67 0.72
N PRO A 79 18.68 20.60 1.62
CA PRO A 79 17.78 21.22 2.61
C PRO A 79 16.80 22.27 2.06
N ALA A 80 16.71 22.44 0.73
CA ALA A 80 15.85 23.46 0.11
C ALA A 80 14.39 22.99 -0.11
N VAL A 81 14.05 21.76 0.29
CA VAL A 81 12.70 21.23 0.20
C VAL A 81 12.06 21.27 1.58
N ASP A 82 10.86 21.85 1.63
CA ASP A 82 9.99 21.79 2.79
C ASP A 82 9.59 20.33 3.06
N ALA A 83 10.17 19.75 4.12
CA ALA A 83 9.92 18.38 4.53
C ALA A 83 8.53 18.17 5.16
N SER A 84 7.84 19.26 5.53
CA SER A 84 6.55 19.18 6.23
C SER A 84 5.36 18.92 5.31
N ASN A 85 5.52 19.06 4.00
CA ASN A 85 4.45 18.86 3.05
C ASN A 85 4.94 18.14 1.79
N PRO A 86 4.43 16.93 1.50
CA PRO A 86 4.80 16.21 0.30
C PRO A 86 4.35 16.94 -0.97
N GLY A 87 5.25 16.97 -1.95
CA GLY A 87 5.06 17.67 -3.22
C GLY A 87 5.93 18.94 -3.34
N LEU A 88 6.59 19.07 -4.49
CA LEU A 88 7.26 20.32 -4.89
C LEU A 88 6.22 21.43 -5.06
N ALA A 89 6.64 22.70 -5.00
CA ALA A 89 5.72 23.85 -5.08
C ALA A 89 4.74 23.76 -6.26
N ASP A 90 5.23 23.34 -7.44
CA ASP A 90 4.42 23.19 -8.65
C ASP A 90 3.49 21.97 -8.61
N ASP A 91 3.87 20.92 -7.86
CA ASP A 91 3.12 19.67 -7.76
C ASP A 91 2.06 19.72 -6.65
N ARG A 92 2.19 20.60 -5.63
CA ARG A 92 1.28 20.64 -4.45
C ARG A 92 -0.19 20.74 -4.80
N ARG A 93 -0.54 21.58 -5.80
CA ARG A 93 -1.93 21.72 -6.24
C ARG A 93 -2.44 20.40 -6.82
N ARG A 94 -1.64 19.77 -7.69
CA ARG A 94 -2.01 18.51 -8.33
C ARG A 94 -2.08 17.37 -7.33
N GLN A 95 -1.13 17.29 -6.39
CA GLN A 95 -1.15 16.31 -5.30
C GLN A 95 -2.45 16.41 -4.51
N LYS A 96 -2.86 17.62 -4.13
CA LYS A 96 -4.11 17.83 -3.42
C LYS A 96 -5.34 17.41 -4.25
N GLU A 97 -5.37 17.75 -5.53
CA GLU A 97 -6.44 17.30 -6.45
C GLU A 97 -6.50 15.77 -6.54
N LEU A 98 -5.35 15.10 -6.59
CA LEU A 98 -5.26 13.65 -6.61
C LEU A 98 -5.75 13.05 -5.29
N ASP A 99 -5.32 13.57 -4.14
CA ASP A 99 -5.74 13.09 -2.81
C ASP A 99 -7.26 13.21 -2.63
N GLU A 100 -7.86 14.32 -3.10
CA GLU A 100 -9.32 14.54 -3.04
C GLU A 100 -10.11 13.52 -3.87
N VAL A 101 -9.50 12.93 -4.91
CA VAL A 101 -10.14 11.91 -5.76
C VAL A 101 -9.81 10.49 -5.29
N ILE A 102 -8.55 10.20 -4.97
CA ILE A 102 -8.08 8.86 -4.60
C ILE A 102 -8.62 8.46 -3.23
N ARG A 103 -8.59 9.35 -2.24
CA ARG A 103 -8.96 9.02 -0.84
C ARG A 103 -10.38 8.46 -0.73
N PRO A 104 -11.42 9.05 -1.34
CA PRO A 104 -12.76 8.45 -1.32
C PRO A 104 -12.79 7.01 -1.87
N HIS A 105 -12.05 6.71 -2.94
CA HIS A 105 -11.99 5.35 -3.49
C HIS A 105 -11.33 4.36 -2.52
N TRP A 106 -10.32 4.79 -1.78
CA TRP A 106 -9.67 3.99 -0.74
C TRP A 106 -10.61 3.75 0.45
N GLU A 107 -11.23 4.82 0.96
CA GLU A 107 -12.10 4.76 2.14
C GLU A 107 -13.38 3.96 1.88
N SER A 108 -13.92 4.02 0.66
CA SER A 108 -15.11 3.25 0.26
C SER A 108 -14.77 1.91 -0.38
N ALA A 109 -13.50 1.47 -0.36
CA ALA A 109 -13.08 0.25 -1.03
C ALA A 109 -13.71 -0.98 -0.35
N GLU A 110 -14.23 -1.90 -1.16
CA GLU A 110 -14.73 -3.19 -0.66
C GLU A 110 -13.56 -4.18 -0.51
N TRP A 111 -12.97 -4.20 0.68
CA TRP A 111 -11.89 -5.12 1.05
C TRP A 111 -12.40 -6.57 1.07
N CYS A 112 -12.10 -7.32 0.01
CA CYS A 112 -12.79 -8.57 -0.29
C CYS A 112 -11.86 -9.77 -0.50
N ARG A 113 -10.53 -9.57 -0.41
CA ARG A 113 -9.56 -10.67 -0.47
C ARG A 113 -8.55 -10.55 0.65
N TYR A 114 -8.14 -11.70 1.15
CA TYR A 114 -7.09 -11.86 2.15
C TYR A 114 -5.99 -12.72 1.54
N VAL A 115 -4.80 -12.15 1.44
CA VAL A 115 -3.67 -12.81 0.80
C VAL A 115 -2.46 -12.80 1.70
N GLU A 116 -1.71 -13.87 1.63
CA GLU A 116 -0.36 -13.95 2.19
C GLU A 116 0.64 -13.67 1.08
N LEU A 117 1.67 -12.88 1.39
CA LEU A 117 2.79 -12.70 0.47
C LEU A 117 3.70 -13.93 0.56
N GLU A 118 3.59 -14.84 -0.40
CA GLU A 118 4.32 -16.11 -0.39
C GLU A 118 5.74 -15.95 -0.92
N GLN A 119 5.89 -15.20 -2.02
CA GLN A 119 7.19 -14.88 -2.60
C GLN A 119 7.18 -13.46 -3.16
N SER A 120 8.29 -12.78 -2.97
CA SER A 120 8.59 -11.55 -3.68
C SER A 120 9.90 -11.67 -4.45
N GLY A 121 9.91 -11.18 -5.68
CA GLY A 121 11.08 -11.12 -6.54
C GLY A 121 11.46 -9.67 -6.84
N GLY A 122 12.63 -9.26 -6.35
CA GLY A 122 13.22 -7.92 -6.52
C GLY A 122 14.63 -7.92 -5.92
N LEU A 123 15.47 -6.93 -6.27
CA LEU A 123 16.86 -6.83 -5.77
C LEU A 123 16.92 -7.00 -4.23
N LYS A 124 17.96 -7.69 -3.74
CA LYS A 124 18.16 -8.11 -2.34
C LYS A 124 18.16 -7.00 -1.28
N ASP A 125 18.15 -5.75 -1.72
CA ASP A 125 17.80 -4.57 -0.93
C ASP A 125 16.62 -3.96 -1.66
N PRO A 126 15.47 -3.64 -1.02
CA PRO A 126 14.40 -2.95 -1.71
C PRO A 126 15.03 -1.68 -2.32
N PRO A 127 15.20 -1.59 -3.65
CA PRO A 127 15.63 -0.34 -4.20
C PRO A 127 14.55 0.64 -3.80
N LYS A 128 14.96 1.81 -3.28
CA LYS A 128 14.31 3.09 -3.59
C LYS A 128 12.82 2.96 -3.85
N ASN A 129 12.57 2.55 -5.10
CA ASN A 129 11.31 2.48 -5.82
C ASN A 129 11.42 1.38 -6.90
N GLY A 130 10.33 0.70 -7.25
CA GLY A 130 10.31 -0.24 -8.39
C GLY A 130 9.03 -1.06 -8.51
N LEU A 131 8.77 -1.58 -9.72
CA LEU A 131 7.78 -2.62 -9.96
C LEU A 131 8.31 -3.92 -9.31
N PHE A 132 7.63 -4.41 -8.28
CA PHE A 132 7.97 -5.69 -7.66
C PHE A 132 7.06 -6.77 -8.20
N TRP A 133 7.63 -7.92 -8.52
CA TRP A 133 6.80 -9.07 -8.81
C TRP A 133 6.48 -9.82 -7.54
N VAL A 134 5.21 -10.15 -7.36
CA VAL A 134 4.71 -10.84 -6.20
C VAL A 134 3.91 -12.06 -6.60
N GLN A 135 3.97 -13.06 -5.73
CA GLN A 135 3.05 -14.18 -5.73
C GLN A 135 2.21 -14.08 -4.47
N TRP A 136 0.93 -13.79 -4.68
CA TRP A 136 -0.08 -13.83 -3.64
C TRP A 136 -0.55 -15.27 -3.47
N LYS A 137 -0.71 -15.69 -2.22
CA LYS A 137 -1.37 -16.94 -1.88
C LYS A 137 -2.67 -16.59 -1.18
N GLU A 138 -3.79 -17.06 -1.75
CA GLU A 138 -5.07 -16.96 -1.05
C GLU A 138 -4.96 -17.70 0.28
N PHE A 139 -5.32 -17.00 1.33
CA PHE A 139 -5.34 -17.54 2.67
C PHE A 139 -6.79 -17.56 3.14
N ASP A 140 -7.32 -18.75 3.34
CA ASP A 140 -8.69 -18.97 3.78
C ASP A 140 -8.75 -18.71 5.28
N PHE A 141 -9.11 -17.48 5.66
CA PHE A 141 -9.22 -17.11 7.06
C PHE A 141 -10.42 -17.86 7.67
N PRO A 142 -10.27 -18.57 8.80
CA PRO A 142 -11.40 -19.23 9.43
C PRO A 142 -12.36 -18.14 9.94
N SER A 143 -13.47 -17.98 9.22
CA SER A 143 -14.62 -17.08 9.44
C SER A 143 -14.46 -15.60 9.07
N GLN A 144 -15.29 -15.17 8.10
CA GLN A 144 -15.59 -13.77 7.78
C GLN A 144 -16.23 -13.00 8.97
N GLU A 145 -16.73 -13.70 10.01
CA GLU A 145 -17.34 -13.07 11.20
C GLU A 145 -16.32 -12.28 12.02
N ARG A 146 -15.13 -12.85 12.26
CA ARG A 146 -14.06 -12.16 13.00
C ARG A 146 -13.47 -10.99 12.19
N PHE A 147 -13.56 -11.06 10.86
CA PHE A 147 -13.19 -9.97 9.95
C PHE A 147 -14.13 -8.76 10.15
N GLY A 148 -15.44 -8.97 10.15
CA GLY A 148 -16.41 -7.92 10.45
C GLY A 148 -16.15 -7.27 11.82
N GLU A 149 -15.77 -8.03 12.83
CA GLU A 149 -15.47 -7.52 14.17
C GLU A 149 -14.16 -6.72 14.25
N LEU A 150 -13.06 -7.21 13.65
CA LEU A 150 -11.79 -6.47 13.65
C LEU A 150 -11.88 -5.19 12.81
N TRP A 151 -12.64 -5.21 11.72
CA TRP A 151 -12.84 -4.04 10.85
C TRP A 151 -13.89 -3.06 11.37
N ALA A 152 -14.99 -3.53 11.97
CA ALA A 152 -15.97 -2.64 12.62
C ALA A 152 -15.35 -1.91 13.84
N ASN A 153 -14.34 -2.51 14.46
CA ASN A 153 -13.58 -1.90 15.56
C ASN A 153 -12.43 -0.99 15.10
N ARG A 154 -12.35 -0.65 13.80
CA ARG A 154 -11.43 0.34 13.20
C ARG A 154 -11.80 1.78 13.62
N GLN A 155 -12.13 1.99 14.90
CA GLN A 155 -12.10 3.31 15.50
C GLN A 155 -10.64 3.76 15.47
N TYR A 156 -10.29 4.53 14.45
CA TYR A 156 -9.09 5.35 14.45
C TYR A 156 -9.07 6.10 15.78
N ASN A 157 -8.06 5.86 16.61
CA ASN A 157 -7.63 6.86 17.57
C ASN A 157 -7.19 8.06 16.71
N SER A 158 -8.12 9.00 16.56
CA SER A 158 -7.93 10.33 15.98
C SER A 158 -6.81 11.09 16.66
#